data_AF-A0A7S2JV57-F1
#
_entry.id   AF-A0A7S2JV57-F1
#
_cell.length_a   1.000
_cell.length_b   1.000
_cell.length_c   1.000
_cell.angle_alpha   90.00
_cell.angle_beta   90.00
_cell.angle_gamma   90.00
#
_symmetry.space_group_name_H-M   'P 1'
#
loop_
_entity.id
_entity.type
_entity.pdbx_description
1 polymer ?
#
loop_
_entity_poly.entity_id
_entity_poly.type
_entity_poly.pdbx_seq_one_letter_code
_entity_poly.pdbx_strand_id
1 'polypeptide(L)'
;CGPDDVYVLYFAGHGMDAKDAGAQADGAGSSFVLVDKNGLVSSSTLLPGGELCSAVLGGVRPETRVLFIVDTCHSSTPLDLQDGHWEDRQVVAVSGTQDPHLVEEDRGCIFTHALLLAVDKLSKVGRENYSVGMLFNAALHENELVFSGKQDLTVQPAPRFSVDAMAWPLVPPPGYQAPLSRCSGPEGFRGDAARRAVSMALVPHVRQEALNVPVSIEEYISHVQGQSLFNLKLHRACNAGCSADGCAVQ
;
A
#
# COMPACT_ATOMS: atom_id res chain seq x y z
N CYS A 1 5.78 11.67 -20.04
CA CYS A 1 4.89 10.50 -20.08
C CYS A 1 3.93 10.61 -21.26
N GLY A 2 3.85 9.59 -22.13
CA GLY A 2 2.86 9.23 -23.17
C GLY A 2 1.40 9.16 -22.71
N PRO A 3 0.41 9.15 -23.63
CA PRO A 3 -0.97 8.76 -23.32
C PRO A 3 -1.07 7.31 -22.80
N ASP A 4 -0.16 6.43 -23.23
CA ASP A 4 -0.13 5.03 -22.79
C ASP A 4 0.82 4.78 -21.61
N ASP A 5 1.55 5.80 -21.17
CA ASP A 5 2.47 5.66 -20.05
C ASP A 5 1.72 5.59 -18.71
N VAL A 6 2.37 4.96 -17.73
CA VAL A 6 1.97 5.04 -16.33
C VAL A 6 3.09 5.73 -15.56
N TYR A 7 2.77 6.82 -14.88
CA TYR A 7 3.65 7.41 -13.88
C TYR A 7 3.45 6.66 -12.56
N VAL A 8 4.51 6.05 -12.04
CA VAL A 8 4.49 5.32 -10.79
C VAL A 8 5.37 6.04 -9.78
N LEU A 9 4.81 6.36 -8.61
CA LEU A 9 5.56 6.83 -7.46
C LEU A 9 5.43 5.81 -6.34
N TYR A 10 6.57 5.30 -5.87
CA TYR A 10 6.66 4.45 -4.70
C TYR A 10 7.37 5.21 -3.59
N PHE A 11 6.73 5.29 -2.42
CA PHE A 11 7.32 5.84 -1.21
C PHE A 11 7.20 4.81 -0.08
N ALA A 12 8.30 4.55 0.60
CA ALA A 12 8.31 3.79 1.85
C ALA A 12 9.13 4.56 2.88
N GLY A 13 8.52 4.90 4.01
CA GLY A 13 9.18 5.72 5.03
C GLY A 13 8.20 6.30 6.03
N HIS A 14 8.66 7.29 6.79
CA HIS A 14 7.84 7.97 7.76
C HIS A 14 6.87 8.94 7.09
N GLY A 15 5.65 8.97 7.61
CA GLY A 15 4.71 10.07 7.46
C GLY A 15 4.83 11.01 8.66
N MET A 16 4.18 12.16 8.64
CA MET A 16 4.04 13.01 9.82
C MET A 16 2.76 13.81 9.69
N ASP A 17 1.95 13.80 10.75
CA ASP A 17 0.77 14.65 10.80
C ASP A 17 1.20 16.10 11.05
N ALA A 18 0.51 17.05 10.41
CA ALA A 18 0.88 18.47 10.52
C ALA A 18 0.85 19.00 11.97
N LYS A 19 0.03 18.40 12.83
CA LYS A 19 -0.06 18.72 14.27
C LYS A 19 1.26 18.41 14.98
N ASP A 20 1.89 17.30 14.63
CA ASP A 20 3.15 16.85 15.22
C ASP A 20 4.36 17.60 14.61
N ALA A 21 4.20 18.11 13.39
CA ALA A 21 5.18 18.99 12.75
C ALA A 21 5.23 20.41 13.35
N GLY A 22 4.37 20.74 14.32
CA GLY A 22 4.28 22.08 14.92
C GLY A 22 3.74 23.15 13.96
N ALA A 23 3.09 22.75 12.86
CA ALA A 23 2.47 23.67 11.92
C ALA A 23 1.15 24.22 12.49
N GLN A 24 0.89 25.51 12.26
CA GLN A 24 -0.38 26.12 12.64
C GLN A 24 -1.53 25.43 11.91
N ALA A 25 -2.58 25.08 12.67
CA ALA A 25 -3.64 24.11 12.36
C ALA A 25 -4.60 24.47 11.21
N ASP A 26 -4.19 25.31 10.27
CA ASP A 26 -5.02 25.73 9.15
C ASP A 26 -4.84 24.76 7.97
N GLY A 27 -5.54 23.64 8.03
CA GLY A 27 -5.75 22.74 6.88
C GLY A 27 -4.52 21.96 6.39
N ALA A 28 -3.40 22.01 7.10
CA ALA A 28 -2.22 21.23 6.76
C ALA A 28 -2.50 19.72 6.96
N GLY A 29 -2.62 18.98 5.85
CA GLY A 29 -2.68 17.51 5.85
C GLY A 29 -1.36 16.87 6.26
N SER A 30 -1.30 15.55 6.27
CA SER A 30 -0.09 14.80 6.59
C SER A 30 1.00 15.02 5.51
N SER A 31 2.26 14.81 5.91
CA SER A 31 3.44 15.03 5.08
C SER A 31 4.27 13.76 4.96
N PHE A 32 4.98 13.63 3.85
CA PHE A 32 6.07 12.67 3.70
C PHE A 32 7.31 13.19 4.42
N VAL A 33 7.95 12.36 5.23
CA VAL A 33 9.21 12.71 5.89
C VAL A 33 10.36 12.33 4.98
N LEU A 34 11.02 13.34 4.41
CA LEU A 34 12.22 13.17 3.60
C LEU A 34 13.46 13.50 4.42
N VAL A 35 14.62 13.21 3.85
CA VAL A 35 15.93 13.54 4.43
C VAL A 35 16.69 14.51 3.54
N ASP A 36 17.49 15.37 4.17
CA ASP A 36 18.44 16.21 3.45
C ASP A 36 19.66 15.40 2.95
N LYS A 37 20.61 16.07 2.30
CA LYS A 37 21.86 15.46 1.82
C LYS A 37 22.73 14.84 2.93
N ASN A 38 22.46 15.13 4.19
CA ASN A 38 23.16 14.60 5.36
C ASN A 38 22.36 13.48 6.06
N GLY A 39 21.18 13.11 5.54
CA GLY A 39 20.31 12.15 6.19
C GLY A 39 19.51 12.71 7.37
N LEU A 40 19.45 14.04 7.52
CA LEU A 40 18.75 14.69 8.63
C LEU A 40 17.32 15.06 8.24
N VAL A 41 16.42 14.92 9.21
CA VAL A 41 15.02 15.37 9.11
C VAL A 41 14.89 16.75 9.73
N SER A 42 14.21 17.66 9.03
CA SER A 42 13.88 19.00 9.51
C SER A 42 12.56 19.47 8.89
N SER A 43 12.03 20.62 9.32
CA SER A 43 10.79 21.15 8.77
C SER A 43 10.86 21.40 7.25
N SER A 44 12.03 21.69 6.68
CA SER A 44 12.22 21.87 5.25
C SER A 44 12.34 20.55 4.46
N THR A 45 12.44 19.42 5.14
CA THR A 45 12.44 18.08 4.50
C THR A 45 11.10 17.37 4.64
N LEU A 46 10.07 18.06 5.16
CA LEU A 46 8.70 17.58 5.09
C LEU A 46 8.11 17.97 3.74
N LEU A 47 7.55 17.01 3.03
CA LEU A 47 6.83 17.23 1.78
C LEU A 47 5.33 17.05 2.04
N PRO A 48 4.53 18.13 2.13
CA PRO A 48 3.09 18.02 2.27
C PRO A 48 2.49 17.24 1.09
N GLY A 49 1.52 16.39 1.35
CA GLY A 49 0.88 15.62 0.29
C GLY A 49 0.23 16.49 -0.79
N GLY A 50 -0.37 17.62 -0.41
CA GLY A 50 -0.91 18.60 -1.35
C GLY A 50 0.14 19.22 -2.29
N GLU A 51 1.38 19.42 -1.81
CA GLU A 51 2.49 19.89 -2.65
C GLU A 51 2.93 18.83 -3.66
N LEU A 52 3.04 17.56 -3.22
CA LEU A 52 3.29 16.45 -4.12
C LEU A 52 2.19 16.31 -5.19
N CYS A 53 0.92 16.37 -4.78
CA CYS A 53 -0.23 16.35 -5.69
C CYS A 53 -0.14 17.47 -6.73
N SER A 54 0.15 18.70 -6.28
CA SER A 54 0.31 19.86 -7.16
C SER A 54 1.46 19.69 -8.15
N ALA A 55 2.60 19.16 -7.70
CA ALA A 55 3.75 18.89 -8.56
C ALA A 55 3.42 17.83 -9.63
N VAL A 56 2.71 16.76 -9.26
CA VAL A 56 2.28 15.72 -10.20
C VAL A 56 1.26 16.26 -11.19
N LEU A 57 0.27 17.03 -10.72
CA LEU A 57 -0.76 17.64 -11.59
C LEU A 57 -0.16 18.60 -12.62
N GLY A 58 0.90 19.34 -12.24
CA GLY A 58 1.61 20.26 -13.13
C GLY A 58 2.63 19.58 -14.06
N GLY A 59 3.22 18.46 -13.65
CA GLY A 59 4.28 17.77 -14.38
C GLY A 59 3.83 16.58 -15.25
N VAL A 60 2.71 15.95 -14.89
CA VAL A 60 2.18 14.75 -15.56
C VAL A 60 0.95 15.12 -16.40
N ARG A 61 0.96 14.69 -17.67
CA ARG A 61 -0.14 14.98 -18.60
C ARG A 61 -1.47 14.38 -18.10
N PRO A 62 -2.62 15.03 -18.34
CA PRO A 62 -3.91 14.55 -17.86
C PRO A 62 -4.27 13.13 -18.30
N GLU A 63 -3.83 12.73 -19.49
CA GLU A 63 -4.11 11.41 -20.07
C GLU A 63 -3.18 10.31 -19.53
N THR A 64 -2.09 10.68 -18.85
CA THR A 64 -1.17 9.70 -18.24
C THR A 64 -1.80 9.11 -16.99
N ARG A 65 -1.78 7.78 -16.88
CA ARG A 65 -2.20 7.06 -15.68
C ARG A 65 -1.21 7.30 -14.55
N VAL A 66 -1.70 7.54 -13.33
CA VAL A 66 -0.85 7.77 -12.15
C VAL A 66 -1.14 6.72 -11.09
N LEU A 67 -0.09 6.05 -10.63
CA LEU A 67 -0.16 5.09 -9.55
C LEU A 67 0.75 5.52 -8.40
N PHE A 68 0.16 5.81 -7.25
CA PHE A 68 0.88 6.03 -6.01
C PHE A 68 0.89 4.73 -5.19
N ILE A 69 2.07 4.34 -4.70
CA ILE A 69 2.25 3.21 -3.78
C ILE A 69 2.94 3.77 -2.54
N VAL A 70 2.23 3.83 -1.42
CA VAL A 70 2.69 4.53 -0.21
C VAL A 70 2.70 3.57 0.98
N ASP A 71 3.89 3.24 1.48
CA ASP A 71 4.06 2.41 2.68
C ASP A 71 4.54 3.27 3.84
N THR A 72 3.64 3.65 4.74
CA THR A 72 3.93 4.55 5.85
C THR A 72 3.52 3.97 7.19
N CYS A 73 4.25 4.33 8.24
CA CYS A 73 3.97 3.91 9.61
C CYS A 73 2.93 4.77 10.34
N HIS A 74 2.36 5.79 9.69
CA HIS A 74 1.33 6.65 10.30
C HIS A 74 -0.07 6.22 9.86
N SER A 75 -1.07 6.71 10.59
CA SER A 75 -2.48 6.30 10.49
C SER A 75 -3.23 6.89 9.31
N SER A 76 -2.63 7.80 8.56
CA SER A 76 -3.24 8.42 7.39
C SER A 76 -2.24 8.56 6.25
N THR A 77 -2.75 8.46 5.02
CA THR A 77 -1.96 8.75 3.83
C THR A 77 -1.91 10.27 3.63
N PRO A 78 -0.73 10.85 3.33
CA PRO A 78 -0.62 12.26 2.96
C PRO A 78 -1.43 12.63 1.70
N LEU A 79 -1.79 11.65 0.88
CA LEU A 79 -2.47 11.86 -0.39
C LEU A 79 -3.98 11.99 -0.19
N ASP A 80 -4.57 13.06 -0.71
CA ASP A 80 -6.01 13.18 -0.86
C ASP A 80 -6.39 13.20 -2.35
N LEU A 81 -6.86 12.06 -2.84
CA LEU A 81 -7.37 11.93 -4.20
C LEU A 81 -8.88 12.22 -4.31
N GLN A 82 -9.58 12.57 -3.23
CA GLN A 82 -10.98 13.02 -3.32
C GLN A 82 -11.09 14.52 -3.66
N ASP A 83 -9.98 15.23 -3.69
CA ASP A 83 -9.92 16.60 -4.19
C ASP A 83 -10.43 16.67 -5.65
N GLY A 84 -11.28 17.67 -5.92
CA GLY A 84 -11.86 17.93 -7.24
C GLY A 84 -10.81 18.16 -8.33
N HIS A 85 -9.56 18.48 -7.97
CA HIS A 85 -8.44 18.56 -8.91
C HIS A 85 -8.14 17.23 -9.65
N TRP A 86 -8.67 16.09 -9.17
CA TRP A 86 -8.48 14.77 -9.78
C TRP A 86 -9.66 14.26 -10.61
N GLU A 87 -10.81 14.97 -10.70
CA GLU A 87 -12.05 14.44 -11.29
C GLU A 87 -11.93 13.86 -12.72
N ASP A 88 -11.01 14.39 -13.52
CA ASP A 88 -10.77 13.95 -14.91
C ASP A 88 -9.43 13.21 -15.07
N ARG A 89 -8.83 12.72 -13.97
CA ARG A 89 -7.52 12.05 -13.97
C ARG A 89 -7.66 10.57 -13.69
N GLN A 90 -6.82 9.77 -14.33
CA GLN A 90 -6.75 8.32 -14.12
C GLN A 90 -5.73 7.99 -13.03
N VAL A 91 -6.12 8.18 -11.77
CA VAL A 91 -5.20 8.07 -10.62
C VAL A 91 -5.70 7.06 -9.62
N VAL A 92 -4.78 6.26 -9.09
CA VAL A 92 -5.01 5.38 -7.95
C VAL A 92 -3.86 5.52 -6.96
N ALA A 93 -4.17 5.68 -5.68
CA ALA A 93 -3.24 5.49 -4.59
C ALA A 93 -3.56 4.18 -3.87
N VAL A 94 -2.54 3.35 -3.65
CA VAL A 94 -2.60 2.21 -2.73
C VAL A 94 -1.64 2.49 -1.58
N SER A 95 -2.15 2.40 -0.35
CA SER A 95 -1.37 2.74 0.83
C SER A 95 -1.44 1.67 1.90
N GLY A 96 -0.34 1.52 2.64
CA GLY A 96 -0.29 0.84 3.93
C GLY A 96 -0.12 1.87 5.03
N THR A 97 -1.01 1.86 6.02
CA THR A 97 -1.00 2.74 7.19
C THR A 97 -1.05 1.91 8.47
N GLN A 98 -0.32 2.33 9.49
CA GLN A 98 -0.38 1.63 10.78
C GLN A 98 -1.70 1.92 11.48
N ASP A 99 -2.23 0.92 12.18
CA ASP A 99 -3.37 1.10 13.07
C ASP A 99 -3.03 2.20 14.12
N PRO A 100 -3.79 3.30 14.20
CA PRO A 100 -3.53 4.42 15.12
C PRO A 100 -3.52 4.00 16.60
N HIS A 101 -4.04 2.81 16.93
CA HIS A 101 -4.09 2.28 18.28
C HIS A 101 -2.88 1.43 18.66
N LEU A 102 -1.98 1.15 17.71
CA LEU A 102 -0.76 0.38 17.98
C LEU A 102 0.41 1.34 18.17
N VAL A 103 1.02 1.29 19.35
CA VAL A 103 2.28 1.97 19.68
C VAL A 103 3.28 1.74 18.55
N GLU A 104 3.98 2.80 18.13
CA GLU A 104 5.01 2.80 17.07
C GLU A 104 6.10 1.76 17.34
N GLU A 105 5.82 0.51 16.97
CA GLU A 105 6.84 -0.48 16.68
C GLU A 105 7.23 -0.28 15.22
N ASP A 106 8.54 -0.28 14.95
CA ASP A 106 9.10 -0.18 13.60
C ASP A 106 8.73 -1.41 12.77
N ARG A 107 7.47 -1.41 12.31
CA ARG A 107 6.80 -2.47 11.53
C ARG A 107 6.78 -2.15 10.05
N GLY A 108 7.69 -1.28 9.61
CA GLY A 108 7.73 -0.79 8.24
C GLY A 108 7.74 -1.92 7.22
N CYS A 109 7.17 -1.65 6.04
CA CYS A 109 7.18 -2.52 4.87
C CYS A 109 6.19 -3.70 4.88
N ILE A 110 5.26 -3.83 5.85
CA ILE A 110 4.24 -4.90 5.81
C ILE A 110 3.45 -4.85 4.50
N PHE A 111 2.96 -3.66 4.12
CA PHE A 111 2.22 -3.46 2.87
C PHE A 111 3.05 -3.83 1.66
N THR A 112 4.29 -3.34 1.59
CA THR A 112 5.22 -3.68 0.51
C THR A 112 5.41 -5.19 0.41
N HIS A 113 5.60 -5.89 1.52
CA HIS A 113 5.78 -7.33 1.50
C HIS A 113 4.50 -8.09 1.15
N ALA A 114 3.33 -7.66 1.64
CA ALA A 114 2.04 -8.23 1.26
C ALA A 114 1.78 -8.06 -0.25
N LEU A 115 2.10 -6.89 -0.81
CA LEU A 115 2.01 -6.59 -2.24
C LEU A 115 2.95 -7.49 -3.06
N LEU A 116 4.20 -7.65 -2.64
CA LEU A 116 5.17 -8.50 -3.33
C LEU A 116 4.80 -9.99 -3.27
N LEU A 117 4.21 -10.44 -2.16
CA LEU A 117 3.67 -11.80 -2.03
C LEU A 117 2.46 -12.03 -2.95
N ALA A 118 1.58 -11.03 -3.07
CA ALA A 118 0.46 -11.07 -3.97
C ALA A 118 0.92 -11.17 -5.44
N VAL A 119 1.93 -10.38 -5.84
CA VAL A 119 2.55 -10.48 -7.17
C VAL A 119 3.14 -11.88 -7.43
N ASP A 120 3.87 -12.44 -6.45
CA ASP A 120 4.45 -13.79 -6.53
C ASP A 120 3.36 -14.87 -6.75
N LYS A 121 2.28 -14.82 -5.96
CA LYS A 121 1.16 -15.77 -6.09
C LYS A 121 0.38 -15.59 -7.38
N LEU A 122 0.06 -14.36 -7.79
CA LEU A 122 -0.62 -14.09 -9.06
C LEU A 122 0.21 -14.60 -10.26
N SER A 123 1.54 -14.44 -10.22
CA SER A 123 2.42 -15.00 -11.25
C SER A 123 2.38 -16.54 -11.29
N LYS A 124 2.40 -17.21 -10.12
CA LYS A 124 2.35 -18.68 -10.02
C LYS A 124 1.04 -19.30 -10.52
N VAL A 125 -0.09 -18.58 -10.38
CA VAL A 125 -1.38 -19.03 -10.92
C VAL A 125 -1.55 -18.72 -12.41
N GLY A 126 -0.48 -18.27 -13.09
CA GLY A 126 -0.47 -18.05 -14.54
C GLY A 126 -1.14 -16.75 -14.99
N ARG A 127 -1.35 -15.78 -14.09
CA ARG A 127 -1.91 -14.47 -14.45
C ARG A 127 -0.79 -13.53 -14.89
N GLU A 128 -0.76 -13.27 -16.20
CA GLU A 128 0.22 -12.35 -16.81
C GLU A 128 -0.25 -10.89 -16.81
N ASN A 129 -1.54 -10.64 -16.57
CA ASN A 129 -2.12 -9.31 -16.50
C ASN A 129 -3.22 -9.28 -15.43
N TYR A 130 -3.27 -8.21 -14.64
CA TYR A 130 -4.27 -7.99 -13.60
C TYR A 130 -4.43 -6.48 -13.32
N SER A 131 -5.58 -6.09 -12.79
CA SER A 131 -5.86 -4.70 -12.39
C SER A 131 -5.15 -4.34 -11.09
N VAL A 132 -5.06 -3.04 -10.81
CA VAL A 132 -4.66 -2.54 -9.48
C VAL A 132 -5.63 -3.05 -8.41
N GLY A 133 -6.94 -3.05 -8.68
CA GLY A 133 -7.95 -3.60 -7.76
C GLY A 133 -7.73 -5.09 -7.42
N MET A 134 -7.46 -5.94 -8.42
CA MET A 134 -7.17 -7.35 -8.19
C MET A 134 -5.89 -7.55 -7.37
N LEU A 135 -4.83 -6.81 -7.68
CA LEU A 135 -3.60 -6.89 -6.89
C LEU A 135 -3.80 -6.41 -5.45
N PHE A 136 -4.58 -5.33 -5.25
CA PHE A 136 -4.90 -4.82 -3.93
C PHE A 136 -5.68 -5.86 -3.10
N ASN A 137 -6.68 -6.52 -3.69
CA ASN A 137 -7.41 -7.62 -3.01
C ASN A 137 -6.50 -8.78 -2.65
N ALA A 138 -5.58 -9.14 -3.55
CA ALA A 138 -4.56 -10.15 -3.27
C ALA A 138 -3.64 -9.71 -2.13
N ALA A 139 -3.20 -8.45 -2.11
CA ALA A 139 -2.37 -7.90 -1.03
C ALA A 139 -3.11 -7.86 0.32
N LEU A 140 -4.41 -7.54 0.34
CA LEU A 140 -5.27 -7.64 1.53
C LEU A 140 -5.31 -9.08 2.07
N HIS A 141 -5.48 -10.06 1.18
CA HIS A 141 -5.46 -11.46 1.56
C HIS A 141 -4.11 -11.88 2.15
N GLU A 142 -2.99 -11.47 1.53
CA GLU A 142 -1.65 -11.74 2.06
C GLU A 142 -1.39 -11.05 3.39
N ASN A 143 -1.86 -9.80 3.55
CA ASN A 143 -1.77 -9.07 4.80
C ASN A 143 -2.48 -9.80 5.94
N GLU A 144 -3.70 -10.30 5.70
CA GLU A 144 -4.44 -11.09 6.69
C GLU A 144 -3.74 -12.43 6.97
N LEU A 145 -3.37 -13.16 5.92
CA LEU A 145 -2.88 -14.53 6.05
C LEU A 145 -1.47 -14.59 6.67
N VAL A 146 -0.56 -13.73 6.21
CA VAL A 146 0.86 -13.75 6.57
C VAL A 146 1.16 -12.84 7.75
N PHE A 147 0.47 -11.70 7.85
CA PHE A 147 0.75 -10.66 8.85
C PHE A 147 -0.39 -10.44 9.83
N SER A 148 -1.45 -11.26 9.82
CA SER A 148 -2.61 -11.11 10.72
C SER A 148 -3.27 -9.72 10.66
N GLY A 149 -3.23 -9.08 9.48
CA GLY A 149 -3.80 -7.74 9.28
C GLY A 149 -3.19 -6.69 10.20
N LYS A 150 -1.87 -6.72 10.40
CA LYS A 150 -1.17 -5.80 11.32
C LYS A 150 -1.07 -4.36 10.81
N GLN A 151 -1.22 -4.15 9.50
CA GLN A 151 -1.31 -2.84 8.87
C GLN A 151 -2.67 -2.72 8.17
N ASP A 152 -3.26 -1.53 8.20
CA ASP A 152 -4.47 -1.24 7.42
C ASP A 152 -4.04 -0.88 6.01
N LEU A 153 -4.62 -1.54 5.01
CA LEU A 153 -4.36 -1.25 3.61
C LEU A 153 -5.56 -0.51 3.03
N THR A 154 -5.29 0.58 2.32
CA THR A 154 -6.31 1.40 1.69
C THR A 154 -6.03 1.56 0.21
N VAL A 155 -7.10 1.75 -0.56
CA VAL A 155 -7.03 2.11 -1.97
C VAL A 155 -7.93 3.31 -2.20
N GLN A 156 -7.40 4.34 -2.84
CA GLN A 156 -8.12 5.57 -3.13
C GLN A 156 -8.00 5.84 -4.64
N PRO A 157 -9.07 5.66 -5.42
CA PRO A 157 -9.09 6.17 -6.78
C PRO A 157 -9.45 7.66 -6.81
N ALA A 158 -9.05 8.33 -7.89
CA ALA A 158 -9.62 9.63 -8.25
C ALA A 158 -11.16 9.54 -8.41
N PRO A 159 -11.90 10.65 -8.26
CA PRO A 159 -13.35 10.63 -8.39
C PRO A 159 -13.75 10.07 -9.76
N ARG A 160 -14.75 9.18 -9.77
CA ARG A 160 -15.28 8.52 -10.98
C ARG A 160 -14.29 7.59 -11.72
N PHE A 161 -13.08 7.37 -11.20
CA PHE A 161 -12.16 6.39 -11.75
C PHE A 161 -12.27 5.06 -10.98
N SER A 162 -12.14 3.94 -11.69
CA SER A 162 -12.19 2.61 -11.08
C SER A 162 -10.80 2.02 -10.95
N VAL A 163 -10.50 1.46 -9.78
CA VAL A 163 -9.25 0.72 -9.52
C VAL A 163 -9.10 -0.50 -10.43
N ASP A 164 -10.22 -1.05 -10.92
CA ASP A 164 -10.21 -2.18 -11.86
C ASP A 164 -9.98 -1.76 -13.31
N ALA A 165 -10.13 -0.46 -13.62
CA ALA A 165 -9.85 0.07 -14.93
C ALA A 165 -8.35 0.32 -15.18
N MET A 166 -7.52 0.34 -14.13
CA MET A 166 -6.06 0.50 -14.24
C MET A 166 -5.38 -0.87 -14.20
N ALA A 167 -4.70 -1.25 -15.29
CA ALA A 167 -3.80 -2.39 -15.29
C ALA A 167 -2.61 -2.14 -14.36
N TRP A 168 -2.18 -3.17 -13.62
CA TRP A 168 -0.96 -3.12 -12.83
C TRP A 168 0.28 -3.00 -13.75
N PRO A 169 1.11 -1.95 -13.62
CA PRO A 169 2.22 -1.72 -14.55
C PRO A 169 3.50 -2.50 -14.23
N LEU A 170 3.61 -3.10 -13.05
CA LEU A 170 4.83 -3.75 -12.55
C LEU A 170 4.72 -5.27 -12.52
N VAL A 171 4.23 -5.88 -13.61
CA VAL A 171 4.19 -7.34 -13.74
C VAL A 171 5.63 -7.86 -13.92
N PRO A 172 6.13 -8.74 -13.04
CA PRO A 172 7.49 -9.24 -13.15
C PRO A 172 7.62 -10.32 -14.24
N PRO A 173 8.85 -10.64 -14.68
CA PRO A 173 9.08 -11.76 -15.59
C PRO A 173 8.73 -13.11 -14.94
N PRO A 174 8.53 -14.17 -15.74
CA PRO A 174 8.28 -15.52 -15.24
C PRO A 174 9.35 -15.99 -14.25
N GLY A 175 8.93 -16.67 -13.19
CA GLY A 175 9.83 -17.18 -12.15
C GLY A 175 10.20 -16.18 -11.06
N TYR A 176 9.55 -15.01 -11.03
CA TYR A 176 9.64 -14.12 -9.88
C TYR A 176 9.21 -14.83 -8.59
N GLN A 177 9.93 -14.52 -7.50
CA GLN A 177 9.64 -15.01 -6.16
C GLN A 177 9.79 -13.85 -5.18
N ALA A 178 8.83 -13.64 -4.29
CA ALA A 178 8.89 -12.56 -3.31
C ALA A 178 10.09 -12.76 -2.34
N PRO A 179 10.68 -11.67 -1.82
CA PRO A 179 11.74 -11.73 -0.81
C PRO A 179 11.40 -12.63 0.39
N LEU A 180 10.18 -12.55 0.93
CA LEU A 180 9.76 -13.38 2.06
C LEU A 180 9.67 -14.86 1.68
N SER A 181 9.02 -15.20 0.55
CA SER A 181 8.97 -16.56 0.02
C SER A 181 10.37 -17.16 -0.18
N ARG A 182 11.36 -16.33 -0.49
CA ARG A 182 12.77 -16.68 -0.70
C ARG A 182 13.53 -16.97 0.60
N CYS A 183 13.16 -16.29 1.68
CA CYS A 183 13.78 -16.45 2.99
C CYS A 183 13.18 -17.63 3.76
N SER A 184 11.98 -18.06 3.42
CA SER A 184 11.30 -19.15 4.09
C SER A 184 11.66 -20.51 3.51
N GLY A 185 11.84 -21.49 4.40
CA GLY A 185 11.97 -22.90 4.06
C GLY A 185 11.38 -23.79 5.15
N PRO A 186 11.52 -25.12 5.01
CA PRO A 186 11.05 -26.08 6.02
C PRO A 186 11.63 -25.82 7.41
N GLU A 187 12.87 -25.33 7.46
CA GLU A 187 13.66 -25.11 8.69
C GLU A 187 13.43 -23.75 9.36
N GLY A 188 12.60 -22.86 8.80
CA GLY A 188 12.53 -21.49 9.30
C GLY A 188 12.81 -20.41 8.28
N PHE A 189 12.90 -19.18 8.77
CA PHE A 189 13.57 -18.08 8.11
C PHE A 189 15.07 -18.35 8.04
N ARG A 190 15.62 -18.31 6.83
CA ARG A 190 17.06 -18.41 6.59
C ARG A 190 17.76 -17.15 7.12
N GLY A 191 18.95 -17.34 7.69
CA GLY A 191 19.79 -16.24 8.21
C GLY A 191 20.29 -15.24 7.16
N ASP A 192 19.95 -15.42 5.88
CA ASP A 192 20.27 -14.48 4.80
C ASP A 192 19.16 -13.45 4.53
N ALA A 193 18.13 -13.36 5.38
CA ALA A 193 16.98 -12.46 5.22
C ALA A 193 17.37 -10.99 4.97
N ALA A 194 18.35 -10.47 5.72
CA ALA A 194 18.87 -9.11 5.53
C ALA A 194 19.48 -8.90 4.13
N ARG A 195 20.13 -9.93 3.55
CA ARG A 195 20.68 -9.86 2.19
C ARG A 195 19.59 -9.85 1.12
N ARG A 196 18.37 -10.25 1.47
CA ARG A 196 17.21 -10.31 0.58
C ARG A 196 16.24 -9.15 0.79
N ALA A 197 16.69 -8.07 1.44
CA ALA A 197 15.88 -6.90 1.74
C ALA A 197 14.61 -7.23 2.57
N VAL A 198 14.71 -8.20 3.48
CA VAL A 198 13.70 -8.45 4.50
C VAL A 198 14.21 -7.86 5.82
N SER A 199 13.47 -6.89 6.37
CA SER A 199 13.77 -6.34 7.68
C SER A 199 13.63 -7.42 8.75
N MET A 200 14.61 -7.53 9.64
CA MET A 200 14.51 -8.47 10.77
C MET A 200 13.40 -8.07 11.77
N ALA A 201 13.03 -6.79 11.81
CA ALA A 201 11.91 -6.31 12.62
C ALA A 201 10.55 -6.87 12.14
N LEU A 202 10.47 -7.30 10.88
CA LEU A 202 9.26 -7.89 10.32
C LEU A 202 9.05 -9.35 10.77
N VAL A 203 10.14 -10.09 11.02
CA VAL A 203 10.11 -11.54 11.25
C VAL A 203 9.14 -11.98 12.35
N PRO A 204 9.05 -11.30 13.51
CA PRO A 204 8.08 -11.66 14.55
C PRO A 204 6.61 -11.57 14.11
N HIS A 205 6.32 -10.87 13.02
CA HIS A 205 4.96 -10.67 12.51
C HIS A 205 4.61 -11.63 11.38
N VAL A 206 5.56 -12.43 10.90
CA VAL A 206 5.32 -13.34 9.78
C VAL A 206 4.86 -14.71 10.28
N ARG A 207 3.67 -15.11 9.84
CA ARG A 207 3.16 -16.46 9.98
C ARG A 207 3.84 -17.37 8.96
N GLN A 208 4.89 -18.07 9.39
CA GLN A 208 5.68 -18.90 8.49
C GLN A 208 4.87 -20.02 7.83
N GLU A 209 3.89 -20.56 8.55
CA GLU A 209 2.97 -21.57 8.03
C GLU A 209 2.17 -21.06 6.83
N ALA A 210 1.85 -19.76 6.77
CA ALA A 210 1.11 -19.12 5.69
C ALA A 210 1.92 -18.91 4.41
N LEU A 211 3.25 -18.77 4.52
CA LEU A 211 4.11 -18.49 3.36
C LEU A 211 4.26 -19.68 2.41
N ASN A 212 4.11 -20.90 2.93
CA ASN A 212 4.34 -22.13 2.18
C ASN A 212 3.05 -22.90 1.85
N VAL A 213 1.86 -22.36 2.17
CA VAL A 213 0.60 -23.02 1.83
C VAL A 213 0.43 -23.00 0.31
N PRO A 214 0.35 -24.16 -0.36
CA PRO A 214 -0.07 -24.20 -1.74
C PRO A 214 -1.53 -23.77 -1.78
N VAL A 215 -1.80 -22.59 -2.35
CA VAL A 215 -3.18 -22.15 -2.56
C VAL A 215 -3.69 -22.79 -3.84
N SER A 216 -4.89 -23.39 -3.81
CA SER A 216 -5.57 -23.78 -5.06
C SER A 216 -5.72 -22.55 -5.95
N ILE A 217 -5.43 -22.71 -7.24
CA ILE A 217 -5.57 -21.64 -8.23
C ILE A 217 -7.01 -21.10 -8.21
N GLU A 218 -7.98 -22.01 -8.22
CA GLU A 218 -9.40 -21.70 -8.22
C GLU A 218 -9.81 -20.98 -6.93
N GLU A 219 -9.32 -21.45 -5.78
CA GLU A 219 -9.58 -20.84 -4.49
C GLU A 219 -8.99 -19.43 -4.42
N TYR A 220 -7.72 -19.24 -4.80
CA TYR A 220 -7.07 -17.94 -4.77
C TYR A 220 -7.76 -16.95 -5.70
N ILE A 221 -8.06 -17.40 -6.93
CA ILE A 221 -8.76 -16.59 -7.93
C ILE A 221 -10.16 -16.22 -7.42
N SER A 222 -10.90 -17.14 -6.81
CA SER A 222 -12.22 -16.85 -6.27
C SER A 222 -12.18 -15.80 -5.15
N HIS A 223 -11.13 -15.80 -4.30
CA HIS A 223 -10.94 -14.80 -3.26
C HIS A 223 -10.60 -13.42 -3.81
N VAL A 224 -9.73 -13.34 -4.84
CA VAL A 224 -9.26 -12.04 -5.37
C VAL A 224 -10.20 -11.45 -6.43
N GLN A 225 -11.00 -12.28 -7.11
CA GLN A 225 -11.98 -11.88 -8.14
C GLN A 225 -13.42 -11.79 -7.64
N GLY A 226 -13.76 -12.51 -6.56
CA GLY A 226 -15.11 -12.54 -6.01
C GLY A 226 -15.54 -11.17 -5.48
N GLN A 227 -16.84 -10.89 -5.54
CA GLN A 227 -17.47 -9.74 -4.89
C GLN A 227 -16.88 -9.58 -3.50
N SER A 228 -16.07 -8.53 -3.36
CA SER A 228 -15.28 -8.23 -2.19
C SER A 228 -16.14 -8.37 -0.92
N LEU A 229 -15.99 -9.48 -0.19
CA LEU A 229 -16.37 -9.54 1.22
C LEU A 229 -15.59 -8.48 2.02
N PHE A 230 -14.55 -7.88 1.43
CA PHE A 230 -13.81 -6.75 1.96
C PHE A 230 -14.43 -5.38 1.66
N ASN A 231 -15.49 -5.27 0.83
CA ASN A 231 -16.31 -4.04 0.74
C ASN A 231 -17.12 -3.82 2.03
N LEU A 232 -16.96 -4.70 3.03
CA LEU A 232 -17.60 -4.66 4.34
C LEU A 232 -16.61 -4.94 5.49
N LYS A 233 -15.29 -4.80 5.32
CA LYS A 233 -14.48 -4.52 6.51
C LYS A 233 -14.79 -3.08 6.93
N LEU A 234 -15.84 -2.96 7.75
CA LEU A 234 -16.01 -1.83 8.66
C LEU A 234 -14.63 -1.48 9.22
N HIS A 235 -14.28 -0.18 9.17
CA HIS A 235 -13.07 0.35 9.78
C HIS A 235 -12.83 -0.37 11.11
N ARG A 236 -11.59 -0.76 11.43
CA ARG A 236 -11.31 -1.55 12.66
C ARG A 236 -11.90 -0.88 13.91
N ALA A 237 -11.98 0.46 13.92
CA ALA A 237 -12.67 1.25 14.95
C ALA A 237 -14.19 1.04 15.00
N CYS A 238 -14.85 0.76 13.87
CA CYS A 238 -16.27 0.43 13.79
C CYS A 238 -16.56 -0.98 14.37
N ASN A 239 -15.58 -1.91 14.38
CA ASN A 239 -15.65 -3.13 15.19
C ASN A 239 -15.41 -2.90 16.70
N ALA A 240 -14.85 -1.75 17.08
CA ALA A 240 -14.61 -1.34 18.47
C ALA A 240 -15.75 -0.47 19.07
N GLY A 241 -16.87 -0.30 18.35
CA GLY A 241 -18.08 0.35 18.87
C GLY A 241 -18.34 1.78 18.37
N CYS A 242 -17.71 2.26 17.30
CA CYS A 242 -18.09 3.52 16.67
C CYS A 242 -19.51 3.45 16.05
N SER A 243 -20.30 4.52 16.21
CA SER A 243 -21.64 4.62 15.62
C SER A 243 -21.59 4.68 14.09
N ALA A 244 -22.47 3.92 13.44
CA ALA A 244 -22.54 3.79 11.98
C ALA A 244 -22.65 5.15 11.25
N ASP A 245 -23.25 6.17 11.87
CA ASP A 245 -23.50 7.48 11.26
C ASP A 245 -22.23 8.35 11.05
N GLY A 246 -21.09 7.96 11.64
CA GLY A 246 -19.81 8.66 11.46
C GLY A 246 -18.79 7.92 10.59
N CYS A 247 -19.08 6.68 10.19
CA CYS A 247 -18.18 5.80 9.44
C CYS A 247 -18.55 5.94 7.96
N ALA A 248 -18.23 7.09 7.34
CA ALA A 248 -18.29 7.20 5.89
C ALA A 248 -17.33 6.14 5.33
N VAL A 249 -17.84 5.25 4.49
CA VAL A 249 -17.03 4.28 3.74
C VAL A 249 -16.00 5.10 2.97
N GLN A 250 -14.74 5.03 3.41
CA GLN A 250 -13.57 5.52 2.67
C GLN A 250 -13.03 4.38 1.82
#